data_AF-A0A0C2XN37-F1
#
_entry.id   AF-A0A0C2XN37-F1
#
_cell.length_a   1.000
_cell.length_b   1.000
_cell.length_c   1.000
_cell.angle_alpha   90.00
_cell.angle_beta   90.00
_cell.angle_gamma   90.00
#
_symmetry.space_group_name_H-M   'P 1'
#
loop_
_entity.id
_entity.type
_entity.pdbx_description
1 polymer ?
#
loop_
_entity_poly.entity_id
_entity_poly.type
_entity_poly.pdbx_seq_one_letter_code
_entity_poly.pdbx_strand_id
1 'polypeptide(L)'
;MIGSSPLFNLSEVGKTNYHHSEEETEIIRDTICCTNEALRCLEMKKSAIKLSIVHRQKALESDLKRYHIALAPIQQLPCEILYCIFELHCQQPAKLPFKSCSKPPQITISHVCLAWRRAMLDFQKLWTNIVIAPRWNVPIDKVVDAWLSRAKDLPCSVEFQFAAYSEQAWHLRVIKNFVSR
;
A
#
# COMPACT_ATOMS: atom_id res chain seq x y z
N MET A 1 21.05 79.39 -20.24
CA MET A 1 21.73 78.08 -20.24
C MET A 1 20.91 77.16 -19.36
N ILE A 2 20.18 76.25 -19.99
CA ILE A 2 19.28 75.30 -19.31
C ILE A 2 20.19 74.21 -18.75
N GLY A 3 20.40 74.22 -17.43
CA GLY A 3 21.19 73.20 -16.74
C GLY A 3 20.43 71.90 -16.77
N SER A 4 20.85 70.97 -17.63
CA SER A 4 20.38 69.60 -17.63
C SER A 4 20.66 68.97 -16.26
N SER A 5 19.61 68.58 -15.54
CA SER A 5 19.78 67.73 -14.35
C SER A 5 20.61 66.51 -14.72
N PRO A 6 21.63 66.15 -13.92
CA PRO A 6 22.42 64.96 -14.15
C PRO A 6 21.49 63.74 -14.13
N LEU A 7 21.70 62.82 -15.07
CA LEU A 7 20.94 61.59 -15.22
C LEU A 7 20.81 60.90 -13.85
N PHE A 8 19.59 60.78 -13.31
CA PHE A 8 19.36 60.20 -11.99
C PHE A 8 19.87 58.76 -11.94
N ASN A 9 20.90 58.51 -11.12
CA ASN A 9 21.55 57.21 -11.03
C ASN A 9 21.07 56.42 -9.80
N LEU A 10 20.22 55.43 -10.04
CA LEU A 10 19.69 54.51 -9.03
C LEU A 10 20.77 53.76 -8.24
N SER A 11 21.97 53.55 -8.78
CA SER A 11 23.04 52.85 -8.07
C SER A 11 23.61 53.66 -6.90
N GLU A 12 23.45 54.98 -6.90
CA GLU A 12 24.01 55.88 -5.88
C GLU A 12 22.99 56.26 -4.80
N VAL A 13 21.71 55.90 -5.00
CA VAL A 13 20.63 56.09 -4.03
C VAL A 13 20.97 55.35 -2.74
N GLY A 14 20.92 56.06 -1.61
CA GLY A 14 21.23 55.52 -0.28
C GLY A 14 22.74 55.40 0.05
N LYS A 15 23.64 55.72 -0.88
CA LYS A 15 25.10 55.77 -0.63
C LYS A 15 25.61 57.14 -0.18
N THR A 16 24.82 58.19 -0.39
CA THR A 16 25.13 59.57 0.01
C THR A 16 23.94 60.15 0.77
N ASN A 17 24.17 61.20 1.57
CA ASN A 17 23.10 61.92 2.28
C ASN A 17 22.39 62.98 1.38
N TYR A 18 22.38 62.76 0.07
CA TYR A 18 21.77 63.65 -0.91
C TYR A 18 20.24 63.66 -0.76
N HIS A 19 19.63 64.84 -0.81
CA HIS A 19 18.17 64.97 -0.76
C HIS A 19 17.57 64.79 -2.17
N HIS A 20 16.68 63.82 -2.33
CA HIS A 20 16.03 63.51 -3.61
C HIS A 20 14.89 64.48 -3.93
N SER A 21 14.70 64.79 -5.22
CA SER A 21 13.52 65.52 -5.69
C SER A 21 12.26 64.62 -5.64
N GLU A 22 11.08 65.20 -5.83
CA GLU A 22 9.82 64.44 -5.86
C GLU A 22 9.81 63.43 -7.03
N GLU A 23 10.30 63.84 -8.20
CA GLU A 23 10.44 62.99 -9.40
C GLU A 23 11.41 61.83 -9.17
N GLU A 24 12.57 62.10 -8.55
CA GLU A 24 13.54 61.05 -8.19
C GLU A 24 12.97 60.09 -7.14
N THR A 25 12.20 60.60 -6.18
CA THR A 25 11.52 59.80 -5.16
C THR A 25 10.47 58.88 -5.77
N GLU A 26 9.75 59.32 -6.81
CA GLU A 26 8.83 58.47 -7.57
C GLU A 26 9.57 57.35 -8.28
N ILE A 27 10.68 57.66 -8.98
CA ILE A 27 11.51 56.66 -9.65
C ILE A 27 12.07 55.63 -8.65
N ILE A 28 12.48 56.05 -7.46
CA ILE A 28 12.92 55.14 -6.38
C ILE A 28 11.76 54.24 -5.95
N ARG A 29 10.56 54.79 -5.72
CA ARG A 29 9.38 54.02 -5.31
C ARG A 29 8.98 52.98 -6.36
N ASP A 30 8.98 53.36 -7.63
CA ASP A 30 8.73 52.44 -8.74
C ASP A 30 9.78 51.33 -8.81
N THR A 31 11.06 51.69 -8.65
CA THR A 31 12.17 50.73 -8.64
C THR A 31 12.03 49.73 -7.47
N ILE A 32 11.67 50.20 -6.28
CA ILE A 32 11.39 49.35 -5.12
C ILE A 32 10.23 48.40 -5.42
N CYS A 33 9.15 48.91 -6.02
CA CYS A 33 7.99 48.11 -6.42
C CYS A 33 8.41 46.98 -7.38
N CYS A 34 9.09 47.34 -8.47
CA CYS A 34 9.57 46.39 -9.49
C CYS A 34 10.53 45.36 -8.91
N THR A 35 11.46 45.79 -8.03
CA THR A 35 12.45 44.90 -7.41
C THR A 35 11.78 43.91 -6.46
N ASN A 36 10.80 44.35 -5.67
CA ASN A 36 10.03 43.47 -4.79
C ASN A 36 9.22 42.44 -5.58
N GLU A 37 8.62 42.83 -6.69
CA GLU A 37 7.91 41.90 -7.57
C GLU A 37 8.87 40.87 -8.17
N ALA A 38 10.04 41.29 -8.66
CA ALA A 38 11.06 40.39 -9.17
C ALA A 38 11.55 39.38 -8.11
N LEU A 39 11.78 39.83 -6.87
CA LEU A 39 12.12 38.96 -5.74
C LEU A 39 11.02 37.93 -5.45
N ARG A 40 9.75 38.35 -5.47
CA ARG A 40 8.61 37.46 -5.29
C ARG A 40 8.55 36.40 -6.39
N CYS A 41 8.78 36.77 -7.64
CA CYS A 41 8.86 35.83 -8.74
C CYS A 41 9.99 34.80 -8.57
N LEU A 42 11.15 35.22 -8.06
CA LEU A 42 12.26 34.29 -7.78
C LEU A 42 11.92 33.29 -6.67
N GLU A 43 11.31 33.73 -5.57
CA GLU A 43 10.87 32.83 -4.51
C GLU A 43 9.76 31.85 -4.96
N MET A 44 8.87 32.29 -5.86
CA MET A 44 7.91 31.40 -6.52
C MET A 44 8.62 30.34 -7.38
N LYS A 45 9.63 30.72 -8.18
CA LYS A 45 10.40 29.75 -8.98
C LYS A 45 11.18 28.77 -8.09
N LYS A 46 11.80 29.27 -7.02
CA LYS A 46 12.55 28.47 -6.05
C LYS A 46 11.66 27.45 -5.34
N SER A 47 10.47 27.86 -4.90
CA SER A 47 9.49 26.94 -4.30
C SER A 47 8.97 25.90 -5.30
N ALA A 48 8.74 26.29 -6.55
CA ALA A 48 8.34 25.36 -7.61
C ALA A 48 9.43 24.28 -7.90
N ILE A 49 10.69 24.69 -7.99
CA ILE A 49 11.83 23.76 -8.17
C ILE A 49 11.97 22.85 -6.95
N LYS A 50 11.85 23.39 -5.73
CA LYS A 50 11.90 22.58 -4.51
C LYS A 50 10.82 21.49 -4.53
N LEU A 51 9.60 21.85 -4.93
CA LEU A 51 8.49 20.89 -5.02
C LEU A 51 8.76 19.81 -6.08
N SER A 52 9.27 20.18 -7.26
CA SER A 52 9.59 19.21 -8.32
C SER A 52 10.69 18.23 -7.91
N ILE A 53 11.71 18.70 -7.19
CA ILE A 53 12.78 17.85 -6.62
C ILE A 53 12.19 16.86 -5.62
N VAL A 54 11.33 17.31 -4.69
CA VAL A 54 10.69 16.43 -3.70
C VAL A 54 9.83 15.36 -4.38
N HIS A 55 9.03 15.73 -5.38
CA HIS A 55 8.26 14.76 -6.15
C HIS A 55 9.15 13.75 -6.87
N ARG A 56 10.25 14.22 -7.49
CA ARG A 56 11.19 13.35 -8.18
C ARG A 56 11.89 12.38 -7.22
N GLN A 57 12.32 12.85 -6.05
CA GLN A 57 12.90 12.02 -5.01
C GLN A 57 11.92 10.91 -4.59
N LYS A 58 10.67 11.26 -4.28
CA LYS A 58 9.66 10.28 -3.87
C LYS A 58 9.38 9.25 -4.96
N ALA A 59 9.37 9.67 -6.23
CA ALA A 59 9.22 8.75 -7.36
C ALA A 59 10.39 7.75 -7.44
N LEU A 60 11.64 8.24 -7.32
CA LEU A 60 12.83 7.40 -7.33
C LEU A 60 12.87 6.41 -6.15
N GLU A 61 12.52 6.85 -4.95
CA GLU A 61 12.41 5.98 -3.76
C GLU A 61 11.37 4.87 -3.97
N SER A 62 10.22 5.21 -4.55
CA SER A 62 9.18 4.25 -4.92
C SER A 62 9.68 3.24 -5.96
N ASP A 63 10.39 3.69 -6.98
CA ASP A 63 10.97 2.80 -8.01
C ASP A 63 12.04 1.88 -7.42
N LEU A 64 12.94 2.39 -6.58
CA LEU A 64 13.92 1.57 -5.86
C LEU A 64 13.25 0.48 -5.02
N LYS A 65 12.19 0.84 -4.28
CA LYS A 65 11.41 -0.14 -3.50
C LYS A 65 10.81 -1.22 -4.41
N ARG A 66 10.28 -0.85 -5.57
CA ARG A 66 9.74 -1.81 -6.55
C ARG A 66 10.83 -2.74 -7.08
N TYR A 67 12.01 -2.22 -7.39
CA TYR A 67 13.14 -3.04 -7.84
C TYR A 67 13.63 -4.00 -6.76
N HIS A 68 13.75 -3.55 -5.51
CA HIS A 68 14.07 -4.43 -4.40
C HIS A 68 13.04 -5.54 -4.21
N ILE A 69 11.75 -5.23 -4.36
CA ILE A 69 10.68 -6.23 -4.30
C ILE A 69 10.81 -7.24 -5.44
N ALA A 70 11.07 -6.78 -6.67
CA ALA A 70 11.23 -7.64 -7.85
C ALA A 70 12.47 -8.55 -7.76
N LEU A 71 13.53 -8.09 -7.10
CA LEU A 71 14.76 -8.85 -6.86
C LEU A 71 14.73 -9.62 -5.53
N ALA A 72 13.67 -9.50 -4.73
CA ALA A 72 13.58 -10.22 -3.48
C ALA A 72 13.61 -11.73 -3.78
N PRO A 73 14.43 -12.53 -3.07
CA PRO A 73 14.57 -13.96 -3.34
C PRO A 73 13.23 -14.67 -3.41
N ILE A 74 12.29 -14.24 -2.56
CA ILE A 74 10.93 -14.78 -2.44
C ILE A 74 10.07 -14.66 -3.71
N GLN A 75 10.40 -13.73 -4.63
CA GLN A 75 9.75 -13.59 -5.94
C GLN A 75 10.40 -14.45 -7.02
N GLN A 76 11.62 -14.94 -6.77
CA GLN A 76 12.40 -15.75 -7.71
C GLN A 76 12.34 -17.25 -7.37
N LEU A 77 11.76 -17.61 -6.21
CA LEU A 77 11.60 -19.00 -5.82
C LEU A 77 10.69 -19.76 -6.79
N PRO A 78 11.11 -20.94 -7.26
CA PRO A 78 10.22 -21.87 -7.93
C PRO A 78 9.01 -22.24 -7.05
N CYS A 79 7.90 -22.60 -7.68
CA CYS A 79 6.66 -22.95 -6.96
C CYS A 79 6.88 -24.14 -6.02
N GLU A 80 7.74 -25.08 -6.38
CA GLU A 80 8.10 -26.26 -5.59
C GLU A 80 8.67 -25.87 -4.23
N ILE A 81 9.54 -24.86 -4.19
CA ILE A 81 10.13 -24.37 -2.94
C ILE A 81 9.09 -23.62 -2.11
N LEU A 82 8.22 -22.83 -2.76
CA LEU A 82 7.09 -22.20 -2.08
C LEU A 82 6.16 -23.24 -1.45
N TYR A 83 5.88 -24.33 -2.16
CA TYR A 83 5.06 -25.43 -1.66
C TYR A 83 5.69 -26.10 -0.43
N CYS A 84 7.00 -26.34 -0.43
CA CYS A 84 7.70 -26.84 0.76
C CYS A 84 7.56 -25.89 1.96
N ILE A 85 7.74 -24.58 1.75
CA ILE A 85 7.56 -23.58 2.81
C ILE A 85 6.12 -23.59 3.33
N PHE A 86 5.15 -23.65 2.42
CA PHE A 86 3.73 -23.67 2.77
C PHE A 86 3.35 -24.92 3.56
N GLU A 87 3.81 -26.10 3.16
CA GLU A 87 3.59 -27.35 3.90
C GLU A 87 4.17 -27.29 5.31
N LEU A 88 5.39 -26.78 5.46
CA LEU A 88 6.02 -26.64 6.77
C LEU A 88 5.26 -25.67 7.68
N HIS A 89 4.64 -24.63 7.12
CA HIS A 89 3.90 -23.65 7.90
C HIS A 89 2.43 -24.03 8.15
N CYS A 90 1.82 -24.81 7.25
CA CYS A 90 0.41 -25.19 7.28
C CYS A 90 0.18 -26.61 7.84
N GLN A 91 1.05 -27.08 8.75
CA GLN A 91 0.98 -28.44 9.31
C GLN A 91 -0.30 -28.70 10.13
N GLN A 92 -0.85 -27.67 10.76
CA GLN A 92 -2.03 -27.79 11.60
C GLN A 92 -3.31 -27.68 10.78
N PRO A 93 -4.36 -28.47 11.10
CA PRO A 93 -5.64 -28.37 10.41
C PRO A 93 -6.23 -26.97 10.56
N ALA A 94 -6.82 -26.46 9.48
CA ALA A 94 -7.47 -25.16 9.52
C ALA A 94 -8.79 -25.25 10.30
N LYS A 95 -8.93 -24.40 11.33
CA LYS A 95 -10.14 -24.35 12.15
C LYS A 95 -11.15 -23.35 11.57
N LEU A 96 -12.33 -23.84 11.23
CA LEU A 96 -13.46 -23.05 10.71
C LEU A 96 -14.61 -23.03 11.74
N PRO A 97 -15.26 -21.87 11.96
CA PRO A 97 -14.94 -20.56 11.41
C PRO A 97 -13.76 -19.96 12.17
N PHE A 98 -12.89 -19.23 11.47
CA PHE A 98 -11.77 -18.52 12.11
C PHE A 98 -12.16 -17.10 12.55
N LYS A 99 -11.53 -16.61 13.62
CA LYS A 99 -11.69 -15.22 14.09
C LYS A 99 -10.79 -14.30 13.26
N SER A 100 -11.16 -13.02 13.16
CA SER A 100 -10.34 -12.00 12.46
C SER A 100 -8.89 -11.96 12.98
N CYS A 101 -8.71 -12.14 14.29
CA CYS A 101 -7.40 -12.16 14.97
C CYS A 101 -6.64 -13.49 14.89
N SER A 102 -7.24 -14.57 14.36
CA SER A 102 -6.64 -15.90 14.34
C SER A 102 -7.05 -16.62 13.06
N LYS A 103 -6.50 -16.16 11.94
CA LYS A 103 -6.69 -16.76 10.61
C LYS A 103 -5.78 -17.97 10.46
N PRO A 104 -6.23 -19.04 9.77
CA PRO A 104 -5.37 -20.17 9.48
C PRO A 104 -4.21 -19.73 8.57
N PRO A 105 -3.03 -20.37 8.67
CA PRO A 105 -1.84 -19.92 7.97
C PRO A 105 -2.02 -19.85 6.44
N GLN A 106 -2.82 -20.75 5.85
CA GLN A 106 -3.19 -20.76 4.43
C GLN A 106 -3.77 -19.40 3.99
N ILE A 107 -4.66 -18.83 4.80
CA ILE A 107 -5.31 -17.54 4.50
C ILE A 107 -4.31 -16.40 4.67
N THR A 108 -3.53 -16.41 5.75
CA THR A 108 -2.51 -15.39 6.01
C THR A 108 -1.46 -15.33 4.90
N ILE A 109 -0.93 -16.48 4.49
CA ILE A 109 0.07 -16.57 3.41
C ILE A 109 -0.52 -16.12 2.07
N SER A 110 -1.77 -16.50 1.76
CA SER A 110 -2.43 -16.11 0.50
C SER A 110 -2.66 -14.59 0.36
N HIS A 111 -2.38 -13.80 1.41
CA HIS A 111 -2.48 -12.35 1.42
C HIS A 111 -1.11 -11.64 1.29
N VAL A 112 0.01 -12.36 1.21
CA VAL A 112 1.36 -11.78 1.07
C VAL A 112 1.51 -11.06 -0.28
N CYS A 113 1.26 -11.74 -1.39
CA CYS A 113 1.26 -11.15 -2.72
C CYS A 113 0.41 -11.98 -3.71
N LEU A 114 0.23 -11.48 -4.93
CA LEU A 114 -0.56 -12.16 -5.96
C LEU A 114 0.04 -13.52 -6.35
N ALA A 115 1.37 -13.63 -6.46
CA ALA A 115 2.06 -14.87 -6.82
C ALA A 115 1.86 -15.95 -5.74
N TRP A 116 2.04 -15.57 -4.47
CA TRP A 116 1.83 -16.47 -3.33
C TRP A 116 0.38 -16.93 -3.21
N ARG A 117 -0.58 -16.04 -3.49
CA ARG A 117 -2.00 -16.40 -3.55
C ARG A 117 -2.26 -17.47 -4.61
N ARG A 118 -1.75 -17.30 -5.83
CA ARG A 118 -1.92 -18.27 -6.92
C ARG A 118 -1.31 -19.61 -6.54
N ALA A 119 -0.04 -19.61 -6.14
CA ALA A 119 0.66 -20.80 -5.67
C ALA A 119 -0.11 -21.52 -4.55
N MET A 120 -0.57 -20.79 -3.53
CA MET A 120 -1.38 -21.35 -2.43
C MET A 120 -2.68 -22.00 -2.91
N LEU A 121 -3.41 -21.36 -3.82
CA LEU A 121 -4.68 -21.87 -4.35
C LEU A 121 -4.49 -23.07 -5.29
N ASP A 122 -3.38 -23.11 -6.03
CA ASP A 122 -3.05 -24.22 -6.93
C ASP A 122 -2.59 -25.47 -6.16
N PHE A 123 -2.05 -25.27 -4.95
CA PHE A 123 -1.54 -26.35 -4.14
C PHE A 123 -2.62 -27.01 -3.26
N GLN A 124 -3.35 -27.92 -3.89
CA GLN A 124 -4.53 -28.62 -3.36
C GLN A 124 -4.32 -29.26 -1.98
N LYS A 125 -3.14 -29.82 -1.72
CA LYS A 125 -2.80 -30.52 -0.47
C LYS A 125 -2.96 -29.67 0.79
N LEU A 126 -2.85 -28.35 0.68
CA LEU A 126 -3.03 -27.44 1.83
C LEU A 126 -4.48 -27.28 2.28
N TRP A 127 -5.42 -27.71 1.44
CA TRP A 127 -6.86 -27.53 1.63
C TRP A 127 -7.56 -28.82 2.05
N THR A 128 -6.82 -29.93 2.21
CA THR A 128 -7.39 -31.25 2.50
C THR A 128 -7.62 -31.51 3.98
N ASN A 129 -7.09 -30.69 4.90
CA ASN A 129 -7.20 -30.95 6.34
C ASN A 129 -7.88 -29.79 7.09
N ILE A 130 -9.12 -30.01 7.56
CA ILE A 130 -9.92 -29.00 8.25
C ILE A 130 -10.61 -29.52 9.50
N VAL A 131 -10.81 -28.62 10.45
CA VAL A 131 -11.62 -28.81 11.65
C VAL A 131 -12.78 -27.82 11.60
N ILE A 132 -14.02 -28.32 11.71
CA ILE A 132 -15.23 -27.51 11.67
C ILE A 132 -15.85 -27.50 13.08
N ALA A 133 -15.80 -26.33 13.72
CA ALA A 133 -16.17 -26.10 15.11
C ALA A 133 -17.00 -24.81 15.28
N PRO A 134 -18.19 -24.70 14.66
CA PRO A 134 -19.02 -23.51 14.77
C PRO A 134 -19.54 -23.38 16.21
N ARG A 135 -19.30 -22.22 16.82
CA ARG A 135 -19.82 -21.91 18.17
C ARG A 135 -21.26 -21.39 18.16
N TRP A 136 -21.76 -20.99 17.00
CA TRP A 136 -23.08 -20.38 16.80
C TRP A 136 -23.71 -20.90 15.50
N ASN A 137 -24.99 -20.65 15.29
CA ASN A 137 -25.73 -21.03 14.09
C ASN A 137 -25.36 -20.14 12.88
N VAL A 138 -24.06 -20.06 12.58
CA VAL A 138 -23.52 -19.34 11.42
C VAL A 138 -23.64 -20.25 10.20
N PRO A 139 -24.15 -19.75 9.06
CA PRO A 139 -24.06 -20.46 7.78
C PRO A 139 -22.60 -20.63 7.37
N ILE A 140 -22.01 -21.76 7.74
CA ILE A 140 -20.61 -22.10 7.49
C ILE A 140 -20.42 -22.95 6.24
N ASP A 141 -21.51 -23.50 5.71
CA ASP A 141 -21.60 -24.30 4.50
C ASP A 141 -20.84 -23.64 3.34
N LYS A 142 -21.11 -22.37 3.04
CA LYS A 142 -20.40 -21.64 1.96
C LYS A 142 -18.89 -21.53 2.19
N VAL A 143 -18.45 -21.34 3.43
CA VAL A 143 -17.03 -21.21 3.77
C VAL A 143 -16.33 -22.55 3.63
N VAL A 144 -16.99 -23.62 4.11
CA VAL A 144 -16.52 -25.00 4.00
C VAL A 144 -16.48 -25.41 2.53
N ASP A 145 -17.53 -25.14 1.76
CA ASP A 145 -17.60 -25.44 0.33
C ASP A 145 -16.50 -24.72 -0.45
N ALA A 146 -16.26 -23.44 -0.15
CA ALA A 146 -15.19 -22.64 -0.78
C ALA A 146 -13.79 -23.05 -0.34
N TRP A 147 -13.63 -23.60 0.87
CA TRP A 147 -12.36 -24.18 1.32
C TRP A 147 -12.08 -25.47 0.57
N LEU A 148 -13.05 -26.38 0.56
CA LEU A 148 -12.89 -27.72 0.01
C LEU A 148 -12.85 -27.73 -1.52
N SER A 149 -13.49 -26.77 -2.18
CA SER A 149 -13.36 -26.64 -3.65
C SER A 149 -11.90 -26.43 -4.08
N ARG A 150 -11.03 -25.96 -3.18
CA ARG A 150 -9.60 -25.79 -3.44
C ARG A 150 -8.80 -27.09 -3.30
N ALA A 151 -9.32 -28.09 -2.56
CA ALA A 151 -8.74 -29.42 -2.52
C ALA A 151 -9.00 -30.21 -3.82
N LYS A 152 -9.95 -29.76 -4.64
CA LYS A 152 -10.38 -30.41 -5.89
C LYS A 152 -10.70 -31.89 -5.62
N ASP A 153 -10.01 -32.81 -6.29
CA ASP A 153 -10.28 -34.25 -6.25
C ASP A 153 -9.48 -34.97 -5.15
N LEU A 154 -8.68 -34.25 -4.35
CA LEU A 154 -7.91 -34.89 -3.28
C LEU A 154 -8.82 -35.31 -2.12
N PRO A 155 -8.58 -36.50 -1.52
CA PRO A 155 -9.26 -36.90 -0.30
C PRO A 155 -9.06 -35.86 0.81
N CYS A 156 -10.16 -35.43 1.43
CA CYS A 156 -10.15 -34.49 2.54
C CYS A 156 -10.33 -35.20 3.88
N SER A 157 -9.55 -34.81 4.88
CA SER A 157 -9.78 -35.09 6.29
C SER A 157 -10.57 -33.94 6.92
N VAL A 158 -11.72 -34.28 7.50
CA VAL A 158 -12.67 -33.31 8.06
C VAL A 158 -13.04 -33.76 9.47
N GLU A 159 -12.64 -32.96 10.45
CA GLU A 159 -12.99 -33.18 11.84
C GLU A 159 -14.18 -32.29 12.23
N PHE A 160 -15.21 -32.86 12.83
CA PHE A 160 -16.36 -32.12 13.35
C PHE A 160 -16.23 -32.02 14.87
N GLN A 161 -16.16 -30.79 15.40
CA GLN A 161 -16.16 -30.55 16.84
C GLN A 161 -17.53 -30.01 17.26
N PHE A 162 -18.21 -30.79 18.11
CA PHE A 162 -19.53 -30.47 18.61
C PHE A 162 -19.41 -29.82 20.00
N ALA A 163 -20.09 -28.70 20.20
CA ALA A 163 -20.25 -28.15 21.53
C ALA A 163 -21.27 -29.00 22.31
N ALA A 164 -21.00 -29.26 23.59
CA ALA A 164 -21.78 -30.17 24.45
C ALA A 164 -23.28 -29.81 24.61
N TYR A 165 -23.74 -28.69 24.07
CA TYR A 165 -25.10 -28.16 24.22
C TYR A 165 -25.78 -27.77 22.90
N SER A 166 -25.27 -28.21 21.73
CA SER A 166 -25.88 -27.84 20.44
C SER A 166 -26.75 -28.96 19.84
N GLU A 167 -28.08 -28.79 19.85
CA GLU A 167 -29.05 -29.54 19.03
C GLU A 167 -28.99 -29.12 17.54
N GLN A 168 -27.80 -29.02 16.96
CA GLN A 168 -27.63 -28.36 15.65
C GLN A 168 -27.22 -29.32 14.54
N ALA A 169 -28.10 -29.45 13.54
CA ALA A 169 -27.94 -30.26 12.33
C ALA A 169 -27.04 -29.63 11.23
N TRP A 170 -26.19 -28.65 11.56
CA TRP A 170 -25.33 -28.00 10.55
C TRP A 170 -24.39 -29.01 9.86
N HIS A 171 -23.92 -30.00 10.62
CA HIS A 171 -23.06 -31.07 10.14
C HIS A 171 -23.74 -31.89 9.05
N LEU A 172 -25.06 -32.14 9.13
CA LEU A 172 -25.81 -32.84 8.08
C LEU A 172 -25.81 -32.08 6.76
N ARG A 173 -25.85 -30.73 6.79
CA ARG A 173 -25.75 -29.92 5.55
C ARG A 173 -24.37 -30.03 4.91
N VAL A 174 -23.32 -29.96 5.74
CA VAL A 174 -21.93 -30.12 5.27
C VAL A 174 -21.71 -31.53 4.72
N ILE A 175 -22.12 -32.57 5.46
CA ILE A 175 -22.01 -33.97 5.02
C ILE A 175 -22.80 -34.21 3.73
N LYS A 176 -24.02 -33.67 3.62
CA LYS A 176 -24.81 -33.78 2.39
C LYS A 176 -24.09 -33.15 1.19
N ASN A 177 -23.51 -31.96 1.36
CA ASN A 177 -22.71 -31.31 0.31
C ASN A 177 -21.46 -32.13 -0.05
N PHE A 178 -20.83 -32.80 0.93
CA PHE A 178 -19.68 -33.67 0.71
C PHE A 178 -20.02 -34.90 -0.12
N VAL A 179 -21.11 -35.60 0.21
CA VAL A 179 -21.53 -36.84 -0.49
C VAL A 179 -22.09 -36.55 -1.89
N SER A 180 -22.50 -35.31 -2.15
CA SER A 180 -23.07 -34.90 -3.44
C SER A 180 -22.04 -34.35 -4.43
N ARG A 181 -20.77 -34.24 -4.03
CA ARG A 181 -19.64 -33.89 -4.91
C ARG A 181 -19.02 -35.17 -5.47
#